data_AF-A0A9D1PRC6-F1
#
_entry.id   AF-A0A9D1PRC6-F1
#
_cell.length_a   1.000
_cell.length_b   1.000
_cell.length_c   1.000
_cell.angle_alpha   90.00
_cell.angle_beta   90.00
_cell.angle_gamma   90.00
#
_symmetry.space_group_name_H-M   'P 1'
#
loop_
_entity.id
_entity.type
_entity.pdbx_description
1 polymer ?
#
loop_
_entity_poly.entity_id
_entity_poly.type
_entity_poly.pdbx_seq_one_letter_code
_entity_poly.pdbx_strand_id
1 'polypeptide(L)' 'MWPIYDDRKNVYELQMLLRELSKNNNKIRMINPDGLYNSETTGAVTDVQNVNNINPTGEVDFATWKAIIKQYLDNIH' A
#
# COMPACT_ATOMS: atom_id res chain seq x y z
N MET A 1 25.21 -16.84 -1.36
CA MET A 1 24.50 -16.05 -2.39
C MET A 1 23.04 -16.01 -1.94
N TRP A 2 22.64 -14.94 -1.26
CA TRP A 2 21.32 -14.83 -0.61
C TRP A 2 20.28 -14.20 -1.57
N PRO A 3 19.01 -14.62 -1.49
CA PRO A 3 18.02 -14.36 -2.52
C PRO A 3 17.45 -12.95 -2.36
N ILE A 4 17.74 -12.07 -3.32
CA ILE A 4 17.20 -10.71 -3.47
C ILE A 4 15.69 -10.74 -3.82
N TYR A 5 15.02 -11.87 -3.61
CA TYR A 5 13.67 -12.16 -4.10
C TYR A 5 12.55 -11.95 -3.07
N ASP A 6 12.86 -11.75 -1.78
CA ASP A 6 11.84 -11.58 -0.74
C ASP A 6 11.22 -10.16 -0.77
N ASP A 7 12.07 -9.12 -0.78
CA ASP A 7 11.61 -7.72 -0.72
C ASP A 7 10.71 -7.32 -1.90
N ARG A 8 11.07 -7.74 -3.13
CA ARG A 8 10.28 -7.41 -4.33
C ARG A 8 8.88 -8.03 -4.30
N LYS A 9 8.78 -9.27 -3.80
CA LYS A 9 7.49 -9.96 -3.68
C LYS A 9 6.61 -9.26 -2.64
N ASN A 10 7.19 -8.91 -1.49
CA ASN A 10 6.48 -8.21 -0.42
C ASN A 10 5.98 -6.83 -0.88
N VAL A 11 6.80 -6.08 -1.64
CA VAL A 11 6.39 -4.80 -2.24
C VAL A 11 5.28 -5.01 -3.27
N TYR A 12 5.38 -6.04 -4.12
CA TYR A 12 4.36 -6.34 -5.11
C TYR A 12 3.01 -6.66 -4.45
N GLU A 13 3.01 -7.47 -3.39
CA GLU A 13 1.79 -7.80 -2.63
C GLU A 13 1.18 -6.56 -1.97
N LEU A 14 1.99 -5.69 -1.38
CA LEU A 14 1.53 -4.39 -0.86
C LEU A 14 0.89 -3.54 -1.97
N GLN A 15 1.55 -3.42 -3.13
CA GLN A 15 1.03 -2.64 -4.25
C GLN A 15 -0.31 -3.19 -4.77
N MET A 16 -0.48 -4.51 -4.78
CA MET A 16 -1.76 -5.15 -5.11
C MET A 16 -2.88 -4.75 -4.14
N LEU A 17 -2.58 -4.73 -2.83
CA LEU A 17 -3.55 -4.27 -1.82
C LEU A 17 -3.91 -2.80 -2.04
N LEU A 18 -2.91 -1.93 -2.21
CA LEU A 18 -3.12 -0.49 -2.45
C LEU A 18 -3.96 -0.24 -3.71
N ARG A 19 -3.68 -0.99 -4.78
CA ARG A 19 -4.47 -0.94 -6.02
C ARG A 19 -5.92 -1.35 -5.77
N GLU A 20 -6.16 -2.40 -4.98
CA GLU A 20 -7.53 -2.81 -4.64
C GLU A 20 -8.27 -1.71 -3.87
N LEU A 21 -7.61 -1.10 -2.88
CA LEU A 21 -8.18 0.02 -2.11
C LEU A 21 -8.55 1.21 -3.02
N SER A 22 -7.70 1.51 -4.02
CA SER A 22 -7.96 2.62 -4.96
C SER A 22 -9.23 2.46 -5.80
N LYS A 23 -9.72 1.22 -6.01
CA LYS A 23 -10.93 0.97 -6.80
C LYS A 23 -12.19 1.51 -6.13
N ASN A 24 -12.24 1.46 -4.81
CA ASN A 24 -13.42 1.87 -4.02
C ASN A 24 -13.21 3.21 -3.29
N ASN A 25 -11.98 3.75 -3.31
CA ASN A 25 -11.64 5.00 -2.65
C ASN A 25 -10.82 5.91 -3.56
N ASN A 26 -11.47 6.90 -4.17
CA ASN A 26 -10.87 7.86 -5.10
C ASN A 26 -9.81 8.78 -4.47
N LYS A 27 -9.66 8.77 -3.14
CA LYS A 27 -8.60 9.50 -2.44
C LYS A 27 -7.27 8.76 -2.44
N ILE A 28 -7.28 7.46 -2.74
CA ILE A 28 -6.07 6.64 -2.88
C ILE A 28 -5.77 6.55 -4.38
N ARG A 29 -4.58 7.02 -4.79
CA ARG A 29 -4.18 6.92 -6.20
C ARG A 29 -4.11 5.46 -6.65
N MET A 30 -4.54 5.22 -7.87
CA MET A 30 -4.35 3.93 -8.51
C MET A 30 -2.88 3.79 -8.93
N ILE A 31 -2.28 2.63 -8.64
CA ILE A 31 -0.88 2.35 -8.95
C ILE A 31 -0.71 1.05 -9.74
N ASN A 32 0.40 0.94 -10.47
CA ASN A 32 0.77 -0.31 -11.14
C ASN A 32 1.75 -1.16 -10.29
N PRO A 33 1.39 -2.40 -9.91
CA PRO A 33 2.29 -3.28 -9.17
C PRO A 33 3.48 -3.75 -10.02
N ASP A 34 4.67 -3.33 -9.65
CA ASP A 34 5.95 -3.65 -10.32
C ASP A 34 6.99 -4.27 -9.35
N GLY A 35 6.66 -4.34 -8.05
CA GLY A 35 7.55 -4.82 -7.00
C GLY A 35 8.64 -3.83 -6.59
N LEU A 36 8.54 -2.56 -7.01
CA LEU A 36 9.48 -1.49 -6.68
C LEU A 36 8.85 -0.45 -5.77
N TYR A 37 9.46 -0.22 -4.60
CA TYR A 37 9.00 0.80 -3.66
C TYR A 37 9.47 2.19 -4.09
N ASN A 38 8.86 2.71 -5.16
CA ASN A 38 9.18 3.99 -5.78
C ASN A 38 8.27 5.13 -5.26
N SER A 39 8.35 6.30 -5.90
CA SER A 39 7.52 7.46 -5.56
C SER A 39 6.02 7.22 -5.76
N GLU A 40 5.64 6.34 -6.68
CA GLU A 40 4.25 5.95 -6.91
C GLU A 40 3.71 5.15 -5.71
N THR A 41 4.47 4.15 -5.26
CA THR A 41 4.13 3.35 -4.06
C THR A 41 4.12 4.20 -2.80
N THR A 42 5.15 5.03 -2.60
CA THR A 42 5.25 5.97 -1.48
C THR A 42 4.05 6.91 -1.44
N GLY A 43 3.64 7.41 -2.61
CA GLY A 43 2.48 8.27 -2.75
C GLY A 43 1.15 7.58 -2.39
N ALA A 44 0.95 6.34 -2.84
CA ALA A 44 -0.25 5.58 -2.50
C ALA A 44 -0.32 5.23 -1.01
N VAL A 45 0.82 4.90 -0.38
CA VAL A 45 0.91 4.70 1.07
C VAL A 45 0.59 5.98 1.82
N THR A 46 1.11 7.12 1.34
CA THR A 46 0.80 8.45 1.90
C THR A 46 -0.70 8.75 1.82
N ASP A 47 -1.35 8.44 0.69
CA ASP A 47 -2.79 8.63 0.54
C ASP A 47 -3.57 7.77 1.56
N VAL A 48 -3.16 6.51 1.76
CA VAL A 48 -3.75 5.64 2.80
C VAL A 48 -3.56 6.23 4.19
N GLN A 49 -2.37 6.72 4.52
CA GLN A 49 -2.11 7.34 5.82
C GLN A 49 -3.01 8.57 6.02
N ASN A 50 -3.15 9.42 5.01
CA ASN A 50 -4.02 10.60 5.05
C ASN A 50 -5.49 10.24 5.29
N VAL A 51 -6.04 9.24 4.56
CA VAL A 51 -7.46 8.86 4.75
C VAL A 51 -7.74 8.22 6.11
N ASN A 52 -6.72 7.68 6.77
CA ASN A 52 -6.82 7.11 8.12
C ASN A 52 -6.37 8.07 9.24
N ASN A 53 -6.01 9.32 8.92
CA ASN A 53 -5.44 10.29 9.86
C ASN A 53 -4.17 9.77 10.59
N ILE A 54 -3.34 9.01 9.88
CA ILE A 54 -2.01 8.57 10.31
C ILE A 54 -0.98 9.56 9.75
N ASN A 55 0.18 9.70 10.41
CA ASN A 55 1.27 10.55 9.92
C ASN A 55 1.69 10.12 8.49
N PRO A 56 1.62 11.01 7.48
CA PRO A 56 1.86 10.66 6.07
C PRO A 56 3.36 10.58 5.74
N THR A 57 4.05 9.56 6.26
CA THR A 57 5.48 9.33 6.01
C THR A 57 5.76 8.71 4.65
N GLY A 58 4.76 8.04 4.05
CA GLY A 58 4.94 7.23 2.86
C GLY A 58 5.70 5.92 3.13
N GLU A 59 5.99 5.59 4.39
CA GLU A 59 6.57 4.33 4.85
C GLU A 59 5.48 3.43 5.43
N VAL A 60 5.58 2.12 5.20
CA VAL A 60 4.63 1.15 5.77
C VAL A 60 5.15 0.67 7.13
N ASP A 61 4.72 1.35 8.19
CA ASP A 61 4.86 0.88 9.56
C ASP A 61 3.68 -0.02 9.99
N PHE A 62 3.70 -0.51 11.23
CA PHE A 62 2.66 -1.39 11.76
C PHE A 62 1.26 -0.73 11.74
N ALA A 63 1.17 0.57 12.02
CA ALA A 63 -0.10 1.29 12.01
C ALA A 63 -0.66 1.38 10.58
N THR A 64 0.21 1.70 9.62
CA THR A 64 -0.11 1.78 8.19
C THR A 64 -0.53 0.42 7.63
N TRP A 65 0.21 -0.64 7.95
CA TRP A 65 -0.13 -2.01 7.55
C TRP A 65 -1.50 -2.44 8.07
N LYS A 66 -1.77 -2.20 9.37
CA LYS A 66 -3.07 -2.50 9.98
C LYS A 66 -4.21 -1.75 9.28
N ALA A 67 -4.00 -0.48 8.91
CA ALA A 67 -4.99 0.31 8.20
C ALA A 67 -5.28 -0.24 6.80
N ILE A 68 -4.24 -0.60 6.03
CA ILE A 68 -4.39 -1.22 4.71
C ILE A 68 -5.20 -2.51 4.79
N ILE A 69 -4.82 -3.43 5.68
CA ILE A 69 -5.51 -4.72 5.82
C ILE A 69 -6.96 -4.54 6.26
N LYS A 70 -7.22 -3.63 7.22
CA LYS A 70 -8.59 -3.35 7.66
C LYS A 70 -9.46 -2.90 6.49
N GLN A 71 -9.02 -1.89 5.73
CA GLN A 71 -9.79 -1.39 4.59
C GLN A 71 -9.95 -2.44 3.49
N TYR A 72 -8.93 -3.29 3.29
CA TYR A 72 -9.00 -4.35 2.28
C TYR A 72 -10.08 -5.39 2.64
N LEU A 73 -10.14 -5.79 3.92
CA LEU A 73 -11.18 -6.70 4.41
C LEU A 73 -12.57 -6.07 4.37
N ASP A 74 -12.68 -4.78 4.70
CA ASP A 74 -13.93 -4.02 4.61
C ASP A 74 -14.44 -3.93 3.15
N ASN A 75 -13.55 -3.89 2.15
CA ASN A 75 -13.90 -3.82 0.72
C ASN A 75 -14.34 -5.14 0.08
N ILE A 76 -14.14 -6.28 0.75
CA ILE A 76 -14.49 -7.63 0.23
C ILE A 76 -15.92 -8.07 0.62
N HIS A 77 -16.60 -7.28 1.45
CA HIS A 77 -18.01 -7.51 1.82
C HIS A 77 -18.95 -6.83 0.82
#